data_AF-A0A382NED2-F1
#
_entry.id   AF-A0A382NED2-F1
#
_cell.length_a   1.000
_cell.length_b   1.000
_cell.length_c   1.000
_cell.angle_alpha   90.00
_cell.angle_beta   90.00
_cell.angle_gamma   90.00
#
_symmetry.space_group_name_H-M   'P 1'
#
loop_
_entity.id
_entity.type
_entity.pdbx_description
1 polymer ?
#
loop_
_entity_poly.entity_id
_entity_poly.type
_entity_poly.pdbx_seq_one_letter_code
_entity_poly.pdbx_strand_id
1 'polypeptide(L)'
;MSTMNKISENLFAKIRGRFPSVTLGDETGVVTDDPQMARYFDFDFQDGGQTLGKVSITINEESGVTVTFNNDFITNENDDVKNNWYSFLKELRVFAKKNMLNFDTRDITKSNLD
;
A
#
# COMPACT_ATOMS: atom_id res chain seq x y z
N MET A 1 -21.58 -8.25 -6.18
CA MET A 1 -20.19 -7.78 -5.95
C MET A 1 -20.23 -6.47 -5.20
N SER A 2 -19.64 -6.42 -4.00
CA SER A 2 -19.54 -5.20 -3.18
C SER A 2 -18.69 -4.13 -3.86
N THR A 3 -18.95 -2.86 -3.57
CA THR A 3 -18.07 -1.74 -3.95
C THR A 3 -16.65 -1.96 -3.42
N MET A 4 -16.51 -2.44 -2.19
CA MET A 4 -15.18 -2.70 -1.61
C MET A 4 -14.42 -3.80 -2.35
N ASN A 5 -15.12 -4.83 -2.81
CA ASN A 5 -14.49 -5.90 -3.60
C ASN A 5 -13.91 -5.38 -4.93
N LYS A 6 -14.64 -4.48 -5.61
CA LYS A 6 -14.13 -3.78 -6.81
C LYS A 6 -12.92 -2.91 -6.50
N ILE A 7 -12.95 -2.19 -5.38
CA ILE A 7 -11.83 -1.34 -4.96
C ILE A 7 -10.59 -2.19 -4.70
N SER A 8 -10.76 -3.33 -4.01
CA SER A 8 -9.68 -4.27 -3.68
C SER A 8 -9.02 -4.84 -4.93
N GLU A 9 -9.83 -5.32 -5.87
CA GLU A 9 -9.36 -5.85 -7.15
C GLU A 9 -8.62 -4.79 -7.99
N ASN A 10 -9.15 -3.57 -8.06
CA ASN A 10 -8.52 -2.47 -8.78
C ASN A 10 -7.19 -2.03 -8.13
N LEU A 11 -7.13 -2.01 -6.79
CA LEU A 11 -5.90 -1.72 -6.06
C LEU A 11 -4.86 -2.81 -6.34
N PHE A 12 -5.24 -4.09 -6.23
CA PHE A 12 -4.37 -5.22 -6.54
C PHE A 12 -3.76 -5.11 -7.94
N ALA A 13 -4.59 -4.88 -8.96
CA ALA A 13 -4.12 -4.75 -10.34
C ALA A 13 -3.07 -3.62 -10.48
N LYS A 14 -3.26 -2.53 -9.75
CA LYS A 14 -2.32 -1.40 -9.73
C LYS A 14 -1.00 -1.72 -9.01
N ILE A 15 -1.06 -2.43 -7.88
CA ILE A 15 0.13 -2.83 -7.11
C ILE A 15 0.92 -3.91 -7.85
N ARG A 16 0.26 -4.99 -8.30
CA ARG A 16 0.90 -6.12 -9.00
C ARG A 16 1.60 -5.70 -10.29
N GLY A 17 1.06 -4.71 -11.00
CA GLY A 17 1.68 -4.16 -12.20
C GLY A 17 3.03 -3.48 -11.97
N ARG A 18 3.33 -3.07 -10.72
CA ARG A 18 4.60 -2.44 -10.33
C ARG A 18 5.48 -3.35 -9.46
N PHE A 19 4.85 -4.16 -8.62
CA PHE A 19 5.51 -5.05 -7.66
C PHE A 19 5.04 -6.49 -7.91
N PRO A 20 5.88 -7.37 -8.49
CA PRO A 20 5.43 -8.67 -9.00
C PRO A 20 5.01 -9.65 -7.90
N SER A 21 5.56 -9.49 -6.68
CA SER A 21 5.26 -10.32 -5.53
C SER A 21 4.44 -9.52 -4.51
N VAL A 22 3.14 -9.80 -4.46
CA VAL A 22 2.19 -9.20 -3.52
C VAL A 22 1.52 -10.31 -2.74
N THR A 23 1.59 -10.24 -1.41
CA THR A 23 0.81 -11.11 -0.51
C THR A 23 -0.50 -10.42 -0.19
N LEU A 24 -1.61 -11.16 -0.33
CA LEU A 24 -2.94 -10.65 -0.01
C LEU A 24 -3.43 -11.28 1.28
N GLY A 25 -4.03 -10.47 2.15
CA GLY A 25 -4.74 -10.94 3.34
C GLY A 25 -6.20 -10.50 3.28
N ASP A 26 -7.13 -11.33 3.71
CA ASP A 26 -8.55 -11.00 3.81
C ASP A 26 -8.88 -10.16 5.07
N GLU A 27 -10.16 -9.88 5.30
CA GLU A 27 -10.62 -9.11 6.46
C GLU A 27 -10.31 -9.73 7.82
N THR A 28 -10.08 -11.05 7.87
CA THR A 28 -9.70 -11.79 9.08
C THR A 28 -8.20 -11.83 9.30
N GLY A 29 -7.42 -11.29 8.35
CA GLY A 29 -5.96 -11.34 8.35
C GLY A 29 -5.39 -12.65 7.84
N VAL A 30 -6.22 -13.51 7.22
CA VAL A 30 -5.77 -14.78 6.63
C VAL A 30 -5.30 -14.54 5.20
N VAL A 31 -4.20 -15.19 4.82
CA VAL A 31 -3.68 -15.11 3.45
C VAL A 31 -4.74 -15.64 2.47
N THR A 32 -4.98 -14.86 1.42
CA THR A 32 -5.94 -15.19 0.36
C THR A 32 -5.29 -15.04 -1.01
N ASP A 33 -5.81 -15.76 -2.01
CA ASP A 33 -5.46 -15.58 -3.43
C ASP A 33 -6.53 -14.80 -4.20
N ASP A 34 -7.65 -14.46 -3.56
CA ASP A 34 -8.76 -13.70 -4.15
C ASP A 34 -8.55 -12.17 -3.95
N PRO A 35 -8.23 -11.42 -5.03
CA PRO A 35 -8.04 -9.97 -4.95
C PRO A 35 -9.29 -9.20 -4.55
N GLN A 36 -10.48 -9.76 -4.73
CA GLN A 36 -11.74 -9.11 -4.35
C GLN A 36 -11.96 -9.15 -2.82
N MET A 37 -11.43 -10.18 -2.16
CA MET A 37 -11.53 -10.35 -0.72
C MET A 37 -10.36 -9.71 0.04
N ALA A 38 -9.28 -9.34 -0.67
CA ALA A 38 -8.11 -8.70 -0.07
C ALA A 38 -8.48 -7.41 0.69
N ARG A 39 -7.99 -7.31 1.93
CA ARG A 39 -7.98 -6.12 2.77
C ARG A 39 -6.57 -5.70 3.17
N TYR A 40 -5.59 -6.58 2.99
CA TYR A 40 -4.16 -6.33 3.19
C TYR A 40 -3.40 -6.63 1.90
N PHE A 41 -2.42 -5.77 1.57
CA PHE A 41 -1.53 -5.92 0.42
C PHE A 41 -0.10 -5.67 0.88
N ASP A 42 0.68 -6.74 1.03
CA ASP A 42 2.06 -6.67 1.47
C ASP A 42 3.00 -6.94 0.31
N PHE A 43 3.96 -6.04 0.10
CA PHE A 43 4.92 -6.15 -0.99
C PHE A 43 6.23 -5.46 -0.66
N ASP A 44 7.27 -5.83 -1.39
CA ASP A 44 8.55 -5.14 -1.37
C ASP A 44 8.49 -3.96 -2.35
N PHE A 45 8.69 -2.75 -1.83
CA PHE A 45 8.85 -1.56 -2.65
C PHE A 45 10.22 -1.60 -3.32
N GLN A 46 10.22 -1.52 -4.65
CA GLN A 46 11.40 -1.65 -5.48
C GLN A 46 11.59 -0.42 -6.35
N ASP A 47 12.84 -0.03 -6.55
CA ASP A 47 13.26 1.00 -7.50
C ASP A 47 14.53 0.53 -8.22
N GLY A 48 14.59 0.69 -9.55
CA GLY A 48 15.76 0.26 -10.33
C GLY A 48 16.14 -1.23 -10.23
N GLY A 49 15.21 -2.10 -9.81
CA GLY A 49 15.46 -3.53 -9.56
C GLY A 49 16.02 -3.84 -8.17
N GLN A 50 16.23 -2.84 -7.32
CA GLN A 50 16.61 -2.99 -5.92
C GLN A 50 15.38 -2.94 -5.03
N THR A 51 15.30 -3.86 -4.06
CA THR A 51 14.31 -3.78 -2.97
C THR A 51 14.78 -2.76 -1.95
N LEU A 52 13.94 -1.76 -1.67
CA LEU A 52 14.23 -0.70 -0.73
C LEU A 52 13.63 -1.02 0.65
N GLY A 53 12.37 -1.46 0.70
CA GLY A 53 11.71 -1.77 1.96
C GLY A 53 10.35 -2.42 1.80
N LYS A 54 9.77 -2.85 2.94
CA LYS A 54 8.43 -3.45 2.97
C LYS A 54 7.36 -2.39 3.11
N VAL A 55 6.29 -2.55 2.35
CA VAL A 55 5.10 -1.71 2.40
C VAL A 55 3.88 -2.60 2.57
N SER A 56 3.01 -2.22 3.49
CA SER A 56 1.70 -2.82 3.69
C SER A 56 0.63 -1.79 3.38
N ILE A 57 -0.37 -2.16 2.59
CA ILE A 57 -1.57 -1.34 2.39
C ILE A 57 -2.76 -2.05 3.00
N THR A 58 -3.50 -1.35 3.84
CA THR A 58 -4.77 -1.83 4.38
C THR A 58 -5.91 -1.03 3.78
N ILE A 59 -7.01 -1.71 3.46
CA ILE A 59 -8.27 -1.07 3.06
C ILE A 59 -9.42 -1.55 3.93
N ASN A 60 -10.23 -0.62 4.42
CA ASN A 60 -11.51 -0.92 5.07
C ASN A 60 -12.47 0.27 4.91
N GLU A 61 -13.74 0.07 5.28
CA GLU A 61 -14.79 1.09 5.09
C GLU A 61 -14.65 2.29 6.03
N GLU A 62 -14.05 2.12 7.21
CA GLU A 62 -13.96 3.16 8.25
C GLU A 62 -12.73 4.05 8.06
N SER A 63 -11.53 3.47 7.98
CA SER A 63 -10.25 4.16 7.85
C SER A 63 -9.84 4.42 6.39
N GLY A 64 -10.51 3.81 5.41
CA GLY A 64 -10.16 3.96 4.00
C GLY A 64 -8.88 3.22 3.64
N VAL A 65 -7.95 3.89 2.95
CA VAL A 65 -6.65 3.34 2.53
C VAL A 65 -5.56 3.79 3.50
N THR A 66 -4.89 2.86 4.16
CA THR A 66 -3.74 3.14 5.05
C THR A 66 -2.48 2.50 4.50
N VAL A 67 -1.42 3.29 4.30
CA VAL A 67 -0.11 2.79 3.85
C VAL A 67 0.85 2.75 5.03
N THR A 68 1.28 1.56 5.42
CA THR A 68 2.23 1.32 6.50
C THR A 68 3.60 1.01 5.93
N PHE A 69 4.64 1.70 6.41
CA PHE A 69 6.00 1.56 5.93
C PHE A 69 7.02 1.93 7.02
N ASN A 70 8.28 1.53 6.82
CA ASN A 70 9.40 2.02 7.62
C ASN A 70 10.08 3.17 6.85
N ASN A 71 10.18 4.38 7.42
CA ASN A 71 10.79 5.52 6.73
C ASN A 71 12.33 5.45 6.54
N ASP A 72 13.00 4.50 7.18
CA ASP A 72 14.45 4.26 7.06
C ASP A 72 14.86 4.01 5.60
N PHE A 73 14.05 3.29 4.81
CA PHE A 73 14.39 2.98 3.42
C PHE A 73 14.30 4.17 2.46
N ILE A 74 13.78 5.32 2.91
CA ILE A 74 13.69 6.54 2.11
C ILE A 74 14.66 7.62 2.61
N THR A 75 15.04 7.60 3.89
CA THR A 75 15.70 8.73 4.54
C THR A 75 17.04 9.10 3.89
N ASN A 76 17.86 8.10 3.57
CA ASN A 76 19.20 8.28 3.00
C ASN A 76 19.30 8.01 1.49
N GLU A 77 18.16 7.80 0.83
CA GLU A 77 18.13 7.54 -0.61
C GLU A 77 18.32 8.83 -1.42
N ASN A 78 18.65 8.66 -2.71
CA ASN A 78 18.77 9.77 -3.64
C ASN A 78 17.41 10.42 -3.95
N ASP A 79 17.45 11.59 -4.58
CA ASP A 79 16.24 12.37 -4.88
C ASP A 79 15.29 11.64 -5.84
N ASP A 80 15.80 10.82 -6.76
CA ASP A 80 14.99 10.06 -7.70
C ASP A 80 14.13 8.99 -6.99
N VAL A 81 14.75 8.21 -6.09
CA VAL A 81 14.06 7.22 -5.27
C VAL A 81 13.01 7.87 -4.37
N LYS A 82 13.36 8.99 -3.73
CA LYS A 82 12.43 9.80 -2.91
C LYS A 82 11.25 10.28 -3.76
N ASN A 83 11.50 10.80 -4.95
CA ASN A 83 10.46 11.25 -5.87
C ASN A 83 9.54 10.12 -6.32
N ASN A 84 10.09 8.93 -6.58
CA ASN A 84 9.32 7.74 -6.95
C ASN A 84 8.41 7.28 -5.80
N TRP A 85 8.93 7.29 -4.56
CA TRP A 85 8.15 7.02 -3.36
C TRP A 85 7.01 8.03 -3.15
N TYR A 86 7.29 9.33 -3.19
CA TYR A 86 6.24 10.34 -3.01
C TYR A 86 5.22 10.33 -4.14
N SER A 87 5.64 10.04 -5.36
CA SER A 87 4.73 9.86 -6.51
C SER A 87 3.82 8.65 -6.30
N PHE A 88 4.36 7.54 -5.78
CA PHE A 88 3.56 6.37 -5.41
C PHE A 88 2.51 6.69 -4.34
N LEU A 89 2.89 7.35 -3.24
CA LEU A 89 1.95 7.78 -2.20
C LEU A 89 0.88 8.73 -2.76
N LYS A 90 1.26 9.66 -3.63
CA LYS A 90 0.32 10.57 -4.30
C LYS A 90 -0.68 9.83 -5.19
N GLU A 91 -0.23 8.82 -5.94
CA GLU A 91 -1.10 7.98 -6.75
C GLU A 91 -2.11 7.21 -5.89
N LEU A 92 -1.69 6.66 -4.74
CA LEU A 92 -2.57 5.99 -3.80
C LEU A 92 -3.59 6.94 -3.16
N ARG A 93 -3.17 8.17 -2.80
CA ARG A 93 -4.08 9.21 -2.33
C ARG A 93 -5.15 9.56 -3.35
N VAL A 94 -4.77 9.68 -4.63
CA VAL A 94 -5.71 9.92 -5.73
C VAL A 94 -6.66 8.74 -5.91
N PHE A 95 -6.14 7.50 -5.80
CA PHE A 95 -6.96 6.29 -5.86
C PHE A 95 -8.01 6.26 -4.73
N ALA A 96 -7.60 6.51 -3.48
CA ALA A 96 -8.52 6.56 -2.34
C ALA A 96 -9.61 7.61 -2.56
N LYS A 97 -9.22 8.83 -2.95
CA LYS A 97 -10.16 9.93 -3.24
C LYS A 97 -11.17 9.58 -4.34
N LYS A 98 -10.73 8.93 -5.43
CA LYS A 98 -11.62 8.50 -6.53
C LYS A 98 -12.68 7.49 -6.08
N ASN A 99 -12.37 6.72 -5.03
CA ASN A 99 -13.26 5.71 -4.46
C ASN A 99 -13.98 6.21 -3.18
N MET A 100 -13.92 7.51 -2.90
CA MET A 100 -14.53 8.13 -1.71
C MET A 100 -14.01 7.56 -0.38
N LEU A 101 -12.74 7.12 -0.35
CA LEU A 101 -12.05 6.62 0.83
C LEU A 101 -11.10 7.68 1.41
N ASN A 102 -10.88 7.62 2.71
CA ASN A 102 -9.80 8.34 3.38
C ASN A 102 -8.43 7.77 2.95
N PHE A 103 -7.37 8.56 3.15
CA PHE A 103 -5.99 8.15 2.88
C PHE A 103 -5.09 8.54 4.03
N ASP A 104 -4.37 7.57 4.57
CA ASP A 104 -3.43 7.74 5.67
C ASP A 104 -2.09 7.02 5.38
N THR A 105 -1.04 7.49 6.02
CA THR A 105 0.32 6.95 6.00
C THR A 105 0.82 6.73 7.42
N ARG A 106 1.20 5.50 7.76
CA ARG A 106 1.77 5.13 9.05
C ARG A 106 3.24 4.75 8.92
N ASP A 107 4.09 5.55 9.52
CA ASP A 107 5.52 5.27 9.65
C ASP A 107 5.77 4.49 10.94
N ILE A 108 6.21 3.23 10.82
CA ILE A 108 6.44 2.35 11.98
C ILE A 108 7.67 2.73 12.79
N THR A 109 8.59 3.54 12.23
CA THR A 109 9.72 4.08 13.01
C THR A 109 9.28 5.11 14.04
N LYS A 110 8.11 5.71 13.84
CA LYS A 110 7.53 6.72 14.74
C LYS A 110 6.66 6.15 15.85
N SER A 111 6.44 4.84 15.91
CA SER A 111 5.56 4.20 16.92
C SER A 111 6.19 4.02 18.32
N ASN A 112 7.16 4.86 18.72
CA ASN A 112 7.77 4.81 20.07
C ASN A 112 7.67 6.13 20.86
N LEU A 113 6.76 7.05 20.51
CA LEU A 113 6.50 8.23 21.35
C LEU A 113 4.98 8.42 21.54
N ASP A 114 4.54 7.94 22.71
CA ASP A 114 3.29 8.15 23.47
C ASP A 114 1.93 7.68 22.89
#